data_AF-A0A7X7NFC4-F1
#
_entry.id   AF-A0A7X7NFC4-F1
#
_cell.length_a   1.000
_cell.length_b   1.000
_cell.length_c   1.000
_cell.angle_alpha   90.00
_cell.angle_beta   90.00
_cell.angle_gamma   90.00
#
_symmetry.space_group_name_H-M   'P 1'
#
loop_
_entity.id
_entity.type
_entity.pdbx_description
1 polymer ?
#
loop_
_entity_poly.entity_id
_entity_poly.type
_entity_poly.pdbx_seq_one_letter_code
_entity_poly.pdbx_strand_id
1 'polypeptide(L)'
;MRYLLFLSLLVFSCGKPVLVDTSKLPDTYQCNYMKDVCKETEEFEGRYSRMSAEEQEEFKNVLQTYRSQCSDALELCRKSK
;
A
#
# COMPACT_ATOMS: atom_id res chain seq x y z
N MET A 1 42.03 3.73 22.82
CA MET A 1 41.74 3.26 21.44
C MET A 1 41.29 1.81 21.49
N ARG A 2 40.12 1.49 20.91
CA ARG A 2 39.86 0.31 20.04
C ARG A 2 38.36 0.07 19.89
N TYR A 3 37.89 0.47 18.71
CA TYR A 3 36.88 -0.16 17.85
C TYR A 3 35.40 -0.25 18.30
N LEU A 4 34.67 0.79 17.86
CA LEU A 4 33.40 0.72 17.14
C LEU A 4 33.11 -0.66 16.51
N LEU A 5 32.01 -1.28 16.92
CA LEU A 5 31.32 -2.33 16.16
C LEU A 5 29.81 -2.02 16.17
N PHE A 6 29.46 -1.01 15.37
CA PHE A 6 28.16 -0.93 14.73
C PHE A 6 28.15 -1.98 13.63
N LEU A 7 27.29 -3.01 13.71
CA LEU A 7 26.98 -3.81 12.52
C LEU A 7 25.59 -4.46 12.64
N SER A 8 24.68 -3.91 11.85
CA SER A 8 23.68 -4.63 11.05
C SER A 8 22.70 -5.56 11.79
N LEU A 9 21.66 -4.96 12.37
CA LEU A 9 20.33 -5.59 12.51
C LEU A 9 19.30 -4.72 11.76
N LEU A 10 19.57 -4.46 10.48
CA LEU A 10 18.56 -3.99 9.54
C LEU A 10 17.71 -5.20 9.15
N VAL A 11 16.71 -5.47 9.97
CA VAL A 11 15.64 -6.41 9.66
C VAL A 11 14.81 -5.78 8.53
N PHE A 12 15.24 -5.98 7.29
CA PHE A 12 14.45 -5.70 6.10
C PHE A 12 13.26 -6.68 6.07
N SER A 13 12.25 -6.43 6.90
CA SER A 13 10.91 -6.91 6.63
C SER A 13 10.37 -6.10 5.46
N CYS A 14 10.76 -6.48 4.24
CA CYS A 14 9.95 -6.24 3.04
C CYS A 14 8.67 -7.06 3.20
N GLY A 15 7.72 -6.55 3.98
CA GLY A 15 6.35 -7.02 3.98
C GLY A 15 5.85 -6.90 2.55
N LYS A 16 5.68 -8.05 1.88
CA LYS A 16 5.08 -8.12 0.55
C LYS A 16 3.77 -7.31 0.57
N PRO A 17 3.46 -6.51 -0.47
CA PRO A 17 2.14 -5.90 -0.56
C PRO A 17 1.12 -7.04 -0.52
N VAL A 18 0.27 -6.99 0.51
CA VAL A 18 -0.85 -7.92 0.63
C VAL A 18 -1.83 -7.53 -0.47
N LEU A 19 -1.65 -8.10 -1.66
CA LEU A 19 -2.64 -8.06 -2.72
C LEU A 19 -3.94 -8.65 -2.14
N VAL A 20 -4.93 -7.80 -1.99
CA VAL A 20 -6.23 -8.18 -1.46
C VAL A 20 -6.94 -9.00 -2.54
N ASP A 21 -7.16 -10.29 -2.28
CA ASP A 21 -7.94 -11.15 -3.16
C ASP A 21 -9.41 -10.68 -3.18
N THR A 22 -9.81 -10.03 -4.27
CA THR A 22 -11.14 -9.46 -4.46
C THR A 22 -12.15 -10.45 -5.06
N SER A 23 -11.74 -11.68 -5.39
CA SER A 23 -12.59 -12.67 -6.08
C SER A 23 -13.83 -13.12 -5.30
N LYS A 24 -13.86 -12.89 -3.98
CA LYS A 24 -14.93 -13.31 -3.07
C LYS A 24 -15.83 -12.17 -2.58
N LEU A 25 -15.71 -10.98 -3.14
CA LEU A 25 -16.42 -9.79 -2.67
C LEU A 25 -17.77 -9.63 -3.40
N PRO A 26 -18.85 -9.22 -2.69
CA PRO A 26 -20.17 -9.08 -3.28
C PRO A 26 -20.19 -7.97 -4.35
N ASP A 27 -21.08 -8.07 -5.33
CA ASP A 27 -21.24 -7.06 -6.38
C ASP A 27 -22.14 -5.90 -5.91
N THR A 28 -21.65 -5.15 -4.92
CA THR A 28 -22.30 -3.96 -4.38
C THR A 28 -21.59 -2.70 -4.88
N TYR A 29 -22.28 -1.55 -4.83
CA TYR A 29 -21.66 -0.26 -5.11
C TYR A 29 -20.37 -0.04 -4.30
N GLN A 30 -20.39 -0.42 -3.01
CA GLN A 30 -19.26 -0.30 -2.10
C GLN A 30 -18.06 -1.15 -2.57
N CYS A 31 -18.33 -2.36 -3.08
CA CYS A 31 -17.28 -3.23 -3.58
C CYS A 31 -16.77 -2.83 -4.97
N ASN A 32 -17.59 -2.23 -5.82
CA ASN A 32 -17.11 -1.67 -7.08
C ASN A 32 -16.27 -0.41 -6.86
N TYR A 33 -16.70 0.50 -5.98
CA TYR A 33 -15.88 1.63 -5.53
C TYR A 33 -14.53 1.19 -4.95
N MET A 34 -14.53 0.12 -4.12
CA MET A 34 -13.28 -0.45 -3.61
C MET A 34 -12.36 -0.96 -4.71
N LYS A 35 -12.88 -1.68 -5.72
CA LYS A 35 -12.07 -2.16 -6.85
C LYS A 35 -11.40 -0.99 -7.56
N ASP A 36 -12.13 0.10 -7.80
CA ASP A 36 -11.61 1.26 -8.51
C ASP A 36 -10.51 1.95 -7.71
N VAL A 37 -10.76 2.28 -6.45
CA VAL A 37 -9.77 2.94 -5.57
C VAL A 37 -8.53 2.08 -5.37
N CYS A 38 -8.70 0.78 -5.13
CA CYS A 38 -7.56 -0.11 -4.95
C CYS A 38 -6.73 -0.27 -6.23
N LYS A 39 -7.36 -0.28 -7.40
CA LYS A 39 -6.66 -0.30 -8.69
C LYS A 39 -5.83 0.98 -8.88
N GLU A 40 -6.38 2.15 -8.58
CA GLU A 40 -5.64 3.42 -8.64
C GLU A 40 -4.43 3.41 -7.68
N THR A 41 -4.60 2.86 -6.48
CA THR A 41 -3.51 2.69 -5.52
C THR A 41 -2.40 1.79 -6.07
N GLU A 42 -2.73 0.66 -6.68
CA GLU A 42 -1.74 -0.25 -7.31
C GLU A 42 -0.99 0.44 -8.47
N GLU A 43 -1.70 1.20 -9.31
CA GLU A 43 -1.10 1.98 -10.39
C GLU A 43 -0.16 3.08 -9.86
N PHE A 44 -0.54 3.73 -8.75
CA PHE A 44 0.32 4.69 -8.08
C PHE A 44 1.56 4.02 -7.47
N GLU A 45 1.42 2.89 -6.78
CA GLU A 45 2.55 2.11 -6.25
C GLU A 45 3.54 1.69 -7.34
N GLY A 46 3.01 1.26 -8.49
CA GLY A 46 3.81 0.91 -9.65
C GLY A 46 4.59 2.10 -10.21
N ARG A 47 4.07 3.33 -10.13
CA ARG A 47 4.81 4.55 -10.50
C ARG A 47 5.80 4.95 -9.41
N TYR A 48 5.36 4.97 -8.16
CA TYR A 48 6.15 5.34 -6.99
C TYR A 48 7.43 4.51 -6.86
N SER A 49 7.35 3.19 -7.06
CA SER A 49 8.52 2.29 -7.03
C SER A 49 9.57 2.58 -8.10
N ARG A 50 9.22 3.31 -9.16
CA ARG A 50 10.12 3.72 -10.25
C ARG A 50 10.64 5.15 -10.10
N MET A 51 10.15 5.90 -9.11
CA MET A 51 10.60 7.26 -8.82
C MET A 51 11.99 7.26 -8.16
N SER A 52 12.69 8.39 -8.25
CA SER A 52 13.92 8.62 -7.49
C SER A 52 13.65 8.66 -5.98
N ALA A 53 14.69 8.54 -5.16
CA ALA A 53 14.54 8.58 -3.70
C ALA A 53 13.98 9.91 -3.18
N GLU A 54 14.31 11.03 -3.84
CA GLU A 54 13.81 12.36 -3.48
C GLU A 54 12.30 12.47 -3.75
N GLU A 55 11.88 12.08 -4.96
CA GLU A 55 10.46 12.00 -5.33
C GLU A 55 9.70 11.01 -4.43
N GLN A 56 10.29 9.87 -4.09
CA GLN A 56 9.66 8.91 -3.18
C GLN A 56 9.42 9.52 -1.80
N GLU A 57 10.35 10.31 -1.26
CA GLU A 57 10.15 10.97 0.02
C GLU A 57 9.07 12.06 -0.06
N GLU A 58 9.03 12.83 -1.16
CA GLU A 58 8.00 13.84 -1.41
C GLU A 58 6.60 13.21 -1.51
N PHE A 59 6.46 12.11 -2.25
CA PHE A 59 5.17 11.47 -2.51
C PHE A 59 4.78 10.40 -1.50
N LYS A 60 5.58 10.16 -0.45
CA LYS A 60 5.33 9.13 0.57
C LYS A 60 3.97 9.28 1.24
N ASN A 61 3.59 10.51 1.60
CA ASN A 61 2.31 10.79 2.24
C ASN A 61 1.13 10.60 1.27
N VAL A 62 1.35 10.87 -0.03
CA VAL A 62 0.37 10.61 -1.07
C VAL A 62 0.14 9.11 -1.20
N LEU A 63 1.21 8.31 -1.28
CA LEU A 63 1.10 6.85 -1.29
C LEU A 63 0.36 6.30 -0.06
N GLN A 64 0.68 6.81 1.13
CA GLN A 64 -0.03 6.39 2.35
C GLN A 64 -1.52 6.74 2.31
N THR A 65 -1.89 7.88 1.73
CA THR A 65 -3.29 8.29 1.57
C THR A 65 -4.05 7.31 0.66
N TYR A 66 -3.49 6.99 -0.51
CA TYR A 66 -4.06 6.00 -1.43
C TYR A 66 -4.23 4.62 -0.78
N ARG A 67 -3.24 4.17 -0.01
CA ARG A 67 -3.31 2.91 0.75
C ARG A 67 -4.44 2.93 1.80
N SER A 68 -4.58 4.03 2.53
CA SER A 68 -5.66 4.19 3.51
C SER A 68 -7.02 4.13 2.83
N GLN A 69 -7.20 4.87 1.74
CA GLN A 69 -8.47 4.91 1.00
C GLN A 69 -8.88 3.53 0.48
N CYS A 70 -7.95 2.75 -0.08
CA CYS A 70 -8.22 1.38 -0.50
C CYS A 70 -8.59 0.47 0.70
N SER A 71 -7.88 0.60 1.83
CA SER A 71 -8.18 -0.15 3.06
C SER A 71 -9.58 0.18 3.61
N ASP A 72 -9.95 1.46 3.66
CA ASP A 72 -11.25 1.92 4.13
C ASP A 72 -12.38 1.42 3.21
N ALA A 73 -12.17 1.51 1.90
CA ALA A 73 -13.12 1.00 0.92
C ALA A 73 -13.30 -0.53 1.02
N LEU A 74 -12.23 -1.27 1.29
CA LEU A 74 -12.29 -2.71 1.57
C LEU A 74 -13.09 -3.04 2.82
N GLU A 75 -12.93 -2.28 3.89
CA GLU A 75 -13.71 -2.46 5.10
C GLU A 75 -15.21 -2.21 4.84
N LEU A 76 -15.54 -1.15 4.10
CA LEU A 76 -16.92 -0.84 3.72
C LEU A 76 -17.53 -1.92 2.83
N CYS A 77 -16.80 -2.42 1.84
CA CYS A 77 -17.22 -3.53 0.99
C CYS A 77 -17.51 -4.78 1.83
N ARG A 78 -16.63 -5.13 2.78
CA ARG A 78 -16.82 -6.28 3.69
C ARG A 78 -18.06 -6.13 4.59
N LYS A 79 -18.35 -4.90 5.04
CA LYS A 79 -19.54 -4.57 5.86
C LYS A 79 -20.84 -4.53 5.05
N SER A 80 -20.77 -4.43 3.72
CA SER A 80 -21.95 -4.40 2.84
C SER A 80 -22.57 -5.78 2.57
N LYS A 81 -22.08 -6.82 3.25
CA LYS A 81 -22.50 -8.21 3.12
C LYS A 81 -23.63 -8.57 4.08
#